data_AF-A0A662VKF7-F1
#
_entry.id   AF-A0A662VKF7-F1
#
_cell.length_a   1.000
_cell.length_b   1.000
_cell.length_c   1.000
_cell.angle_alpha   90.00
_cell.angle_beta   90.00
_cell.angle_gamma   90.00
#
_symmetry.space_group_name_H-M   'P 1'
#
loop_
_entity.id
_entity.type
_entity.pdbx_description
1 polymer ?
#
loop_
_entity_poly.entity_id
_entity_poly.type
_entity_poly.pdbx_seq_one_letter_code
_entity_poly.pdbx_strand_id
1 'polypeptide(L)' 'MWSILKALRESPEVLIESQRRRGDSTEIVEKAIELDRLWREKLKELNQLRH' A
#
# COMPACT_ATOMS: atom_id res chain seq x y z
N MET A 1 3.65 -2.36 16.57
CA MET A 1 2.63 -3.34 16.11
C MET A 1 2.85 -3.59 14.62
N TRP A 2 2.82 -4.85 14.19
CA TRP A 2 2.95 -5.25 12.78
C TRP A 2 1.57 -5.32 12.13
N SER A 3 1.43 -4.85 10.89
CA SER A 3 0.22 -5.02 10.07
C SER A 3 0.59 -5.04 8.59
N ILE A 4 -0.28 -5.61 7.77
CA ILE A 4 -0.06 -5.67 6.31
C ILE A 4 0.02 -4.27 5.70
N LEU A 5 -0.78 -3.31 6.22
CA LEU A 5 -0.75 -1.91 5.80
C LEU A 5 0.56 -1.22 6.19
N LYS A 6 1.11 -1.56 7.37
CA LYS A 6 2.42 -1.04 7.79
C LYS A 6 3.50 -1.54 6.82
N ALA A 7 3.50 -2.84 6.52
CA ALA A 7 4.43 -3.42 5.55
C ALA A 7 4.27 -2.77 4.16
N LEU A 8 3.04 -2.57 3.69
CA LEU A 8 2.77 -1.93 2.40
C LEU A 8 3.32 -0.50 2.30
N ARG A 9 3.29 0.26 3.40
CA ARG A 9 3.70 1.68 3.43
C ARG A 9 5.17 1.90 3.73
N GLU A 10 5.78 1.02 4.51
CA GLU A 10 7.16 1.20 4.98
C GLU A 10 8.16 0.27 4.27
N SER A 11 7.72 -0.91 3.82
CA SER A 11 8.59 -1.94 3.25
C SER A 11 7.84 -2.85 2.23
N PRO A 12 7.23 -2.29 1.17
CA PRO A 12 6.44 -3.06 0.21
C PRO A 12 7.24 -4.15 -0.52
N GLU A 13 8.55 -4.01 -0.63
CA GLU A 13 9.46 -4.99 -1.22
C GLU A 13 9.37 -6.36 -0.55
N VAL A 14 9.08 -6.41 0.75
CA VAL A 14 8.88 -7.67 1.49
C VAL A 14 7.65 -8.40 0.96
N LEU A 15 6.60 -7.67 0.58
CA LEU A 15 5.37 -8.25 0.01
C LEU A 15 5.60 -8.71 -1.43
N ILE A 16 6.34 -7.94 -2.22
CA ILE A 16 6.71 -8.30 -3.60
C ILE A 16 7.54 -9.58 -3.62
N GLU A 17 8.57 -9.66 -2.77
CA GLU A 17 9.43 -10.85 -2.66
C GLU A 17 8.64 -12.07 -2.17
N SER A 18 7.70 -11.85 -1.24
CA SER A 18 6.79 -12.88 -0.75
C SER A 18 5.94 -13.48 -1.88
N GLN A 19 5.38 -12.64 -2.78
CA GLN A 19 4.64 -13.12 -3.96
C GLN A 19 5.56 -13.89 -4.93
N ARG A 20 6.74 -13.34 -5.24
CA ARG A 20 7.71 -13.98 -6.15
C ARG A 20 8.12 -15.36 -5.69
N ARG A 21 8.37 -15.55 -4.40
CA ARG A 21 8.73 -16.86 -3.82
C ARG A 21 7.63 -17.91 -3.95
N ARG A 22 6.37 -17.47 -4.06
CA ARG A 22 5.21 -18.36 -4.29
C ARG A 22 4.92 -18.60 -5.78
N GLY A 23 5.62 -17.91 -6.68
CA GLY A 23 5.25 -17.89 -8.10
C GLY A 23 3.97 -17.10 -8.36
N ASP A 24 3.52 -16.28 -7.40
CA ASP A 24 2.34 -15.44 -7.55
C ASP A 24 2.69 -14.12 -8.29
N SER A 25 1.68 -13.50 -8.90
CA SER A 25 1.82 -12.17 -9.50
C SER A 25 2.12 -11.09 -8.44
N THR A 26 2.99 -10.13 -8.79
CA THR A 26 3.30 -8.94 -7.98
C THR A 26 2.32 -7.79 -8.22
N GLU A 27 1.51 -7.87 -9.28
CA GLU A 27 0.58 -6.81 -9.69
C GLU A 27 -0.40 -6.44 -8.57
N ILE A 28 -0.82 -7.41 -7.75
CA ILE A 28 -1.72 -7.14 -6.62
C ILE A 28 -1.09 -6.23 -5.57
N VAL A 29 0.22 -6.37 -5.33
CA VAL A 29 0.96 -5.54 -4.38
C VAL A 29 1.16 -4.14 -4.97
N GLU A 30 1.51 -4.07 -6.26
CA GLU A 30 1.66 -2.81 -6.99
C GLU A 30 0.34 -2.01 -6.99
N LYS A 31 -0.79 -2.68 -7.25
CA LYS A 31 -2.11 -2.05 -7.22
C LYS A 31 -2.50 -1.59 -5.82
N ALA A 32 -2.15 -2.37 -4.78
CA ALA A 32 -2.38 -1.97 -3.40
C ALA A 32 -1.59 -0.70 -3.03
N ILE A 33 -0.34 -0.56 -3.49
CA ILE A 33 0.46 0.65 -3.29
C ILE A 33 -0.20 1.87 -3.95
N GLU A 34 -0.65 1.70 -5.21
CA GLU A 34 -1.34 2.76 -5.95
C GLU A 34 -2.61 3.24 -5.22
N LEU A 35 -3.46 2.30 -4.79
CA LEU A 35 -4.70 2.61 -4.10
C LEU A 35 -4.47 3.23 -2.72
N ASP A 36 -3.47 2.76 -1.95
CA ASP A 36 -3.13 3.34 -0.65
C ASP A 36 -2.61 4.79 -0.79
N ARG A 37 -1.84 5.06 -1.85
CA ARG A 37 -1.40 6.42 -2.17
C ARG A 37 -2.60 7.32 -2.48
N LEU A 38 -3.48 6.90 -3.38
CA LEU A 38 -4.67 7.65 -3.76
C LEU A 38 -5.58 7.92 -2.56
N TRP A 39 -5.77 6.93 -1.69
CA TRP A 39 -6.55 7.09 -0.46
C TRP A 39 -5.97 8.15 0.46
N ARG A 40 -4.64 8.16 0.68
CA ARG A 40 -3.98 9.17 1.52
C ARG A 40 -4.09 10.57 0.92
N GLU A 41 -3.97 10.70 -0.40
CA GLU A 41 -4.17 11.97 -1.11
C GLU A 41 -5.59 12.49 -0.90
N LYS A 42 -6.62 11.65 -1.11
CA LYS A 42 -8.02 12.04 -0.91
C LYS A 42 -8.38 12.35 0.54
N LEU A 43 -7.82 11.61 1.49
CA LEU A 43 -8.00 11.91 2.91
C LEU A 43 -7.42 13.27 3.28
N LYS A 44 -6.25 13.62 2.71
CA LYS A 44 -5.63 14.94 2.92
C LYS A 44 -6.51 16.06 2.35
N GLU A 45 -7.00 15.91 1.12
CA GLU A 45 -7.94 16.86 0.50
C GLU A 45 -9.18 17.06 1.37
N LEU A 46 -9.80 15.97 1.84
CA LEU A 46 -10.97 16.03 2.71
C LEU A 46 -10.69 16.78 4.02
N ASN A 47 -9.56 16.49 4.67
CA ASN A 47 -9.22 17.15 5.94
C ASN A 47 -8.96 18.65 5.77
N GLN A 48 -8.41 19.07 4.63
CA GLN A 48 -8.25 20.49 4.32
C GLN A 48 -9.59 21.21 4.13
N LEU A 49 -10.64 20.53 3.65
CA LEU A 49 -11.98 21.11 3.51
C LEU A 49 -12.75 21.19 4.85
N ARG A 50 -12.33 20.43 5.87
CA ARG A 50 -12.97 20.39 7.19
C ARG A 50 -12.41 21.43 8.17
N HIS A 51 -11.35 22.12 7.79
CA HIS A 51 -10.65 23.12 8.59
C HIS A 51 -10.72 24.48 7.90
#